data_AF-A0A5D0GME8-F1
#
_entry.id   AF-A0A5D0GME8-F1
#
_cell.length_a   1.000
_cell.length_b   1.000
_cell.length_c   1.000
_cell.angle_alpha   90.00
_cell.angle_beta   90.00
_cell.angle_gamma   90.00
#
_symmetry.space_group_name_H-M   'P 1'
#
loop_
_entity.id
_entity.type
_entity.pdbx_description
1 polymer ?
#
loop_
_entity_poly.entity_id
_entity_poly.type
_entity_poly.pdbx_seq_one_letter_code
_entity_poly.pdbx_strand_id
1 'polypeptide(L)'
;MKLLRTIIPLFFVSIIIYSCTEENDSNLNSDMSKSNSTLKESYNLGLLEYYNNDLSMVEFGELHNIGLNNFQSNQPNYLYSDFNSLISEISLELNKTNPNTFKRLVNTYEIDDTLLNNNITFETFILDQVNKLHSINVRELITEIVVNKLNFNDASILANEYLTKRNLKQSEIDEINLFISVAGHSNEFWSSYYGIYINGSNNRYPCDPKDQVYLADAFGFLCWGGLGGIGYSWFVDEAQDQNGGGCL
;
A
#
# COMPACT_ATOMS: atom_id res chain seq x y z
N MET A 1 54.74 -36.92 -26.98
CA MET A 1 53.77 -36.94 -28.11
C MET A 1 52.50 -36.22 -27.67
N LYS A 2 52.12 -35.15 -28.40
CA LYS A 2 50.83 -34.41 -28.47
C LYS A 2 50.28 -33.88 -27.12
N LEU A 3 50.24 -32.59 -26.77
CA LEU A 3 50.00 -31.30 -27.47
C LEU A 3 48.59 -31.17 -28.06
N LEU A 4 47.70 -30.54 -27.28
CA LEU A 4 46.50 -29.74 -27.61
C LEU A 4 46.18 -29.00 -26.28
N ARG A 5 46.28 -27.67 -26.06
CA ARG A 5 45.98 -26.42 -26.78
C ARG A 5 44.51 -26.19 -27.14
N THR A 6 43.79 -25.62 -26.17
CA THR A 6 42.63 -24.69 -26.31
C THR A 6 42.48 -24.04 -24.92
N ILE A 7 42.75 -22.76 -24.58
CA ILE A 7 42.47 -21.42 -25.11
C ILE A 7 40.96 -21.02 -25.11
N ILE A 8 40.58 -20.29 -24.03
CA ILE A 8 39.66 -19.11 -23.92
C ILE A 8 38.13 -19.37 -24.11
N PRO A 9 37.18 -18.60 -23.48
CA PRO A 9 37.27 -17.31 -22.74
C PRO A 9 36.67 -17.34 -21.31
N LEU A 10 37.11 -16.51 -20.35
CA LEU A 10 36.81 -15.07 -20.19
C LEU A 10 35.31 -14.74 -20.36
N PHE A 11 34.49 -15.11 -19.37
CA PHE A 11 33.14 -14.58 -19.28
C PHE A 11 33.20 -13.11 -18.85
N PHE A 12 32.65 -12.28 -19.73
CA PHE A 12 32.49 -10.84 -19.59
C PHE A 12 31.83 -10.48 -18.26
N VAL A 13 32.54 -9.70 -17.45
CA VAL A 13 31.92 -8.80 -16.47
C VAL A 13 31.31 -7.67 -17.29
N SER A 14 30.00 -7.72 -17.51
CA SER A 14 29.23 -6.60 -18.02
C SER A 14 29.17 -5.54 -16.92
N ILE A 15 30.20 -4.70 -16.83
CA ILE A 15 30.11 -3.42 -16.15
C ILE A 15 29.17 -2.56 -17.01
N ILE A 16 27.87 -2.60 -16.70
CA ILE A 16 26.97 -1.54 -17.15
C ILE A 16 27.39 -0.31 -16.34
N ILE A 17 28.22 0.52 -16.95
CA ILE A 17 28.43 1.90 -16.52
C ILE A 17 27.09 2.59 -16.79
N TYR A 18 26.20 2.60 -15.81
CA TYR A 18 25.12 3.58 -15.79
C TYR A 18 25.82 4.94 -15.63
N SER A 19 25.87 5.67 -16.74
CA SER A 19 26.13 7.10 -16.71
C SER A 19 25.02 7.71 -15.86
N CYS A 20 25.31 7.98 -14.59
CA CYS A 20 24.47 8.86 -13.77
C CYS A 20 24.57 10.26 -14.38
N THR A 21 23.75 10.55 -15.38
CA THR A 21 23.26 11.91 -15.54
C THR A 21 22.36 12.17 -14.35
N GLU A 22 22.81 13.03 -13.43
CA GLU A 22 21.95 13.68 -12.45
C GLU A 22 20.87 14.43 -13.23
N GLU A 23 19.71 13.79 -13.43
CA GLU A 23 18.48 14.51 -13.66
C GLU A 23 18.17 15.23 -12.34
N ASN A 24 18.57 16.50 -12.29
CA ASN A 24 17.98 17.44 -11.36
C ASN A 24 16.48 17.54 -11.73
N ASP A 25 15.65 16.75 -11.06
CA ASP A 25 14.18 16.86 -11.06
C ASP A 25 13.70 18.12 -10.31
N SER A 26 14.40 19.23 -10.50
CA SER A 26 13.99 20.55 -10.03
C SER A 26 13.12 21.22 -11.09
N ASN A 27 11.97 20.62 -11.44
CA ASN A 27 10.82 21.29 -12.07
C ASN A 27 9.64 20.32 -12.27
N LEU A 28 9.08 19.81 -11.17
CA LEU A 28 7.85 19.00 -11.19
C LEU A 28 6.56 19.80 -11.45
N ASN A 29 6.63 21.14 -11.54
CA ASN A 29 5.44 22.00 -11.64
C ASN A 29 4.97 22.36 -13.05
N SER A 30 5.59 21.88 -14.13
CA SER A 30 5.23 22.37 -15.48
C SER A 30 4.90 21.32 -16.52
N ASP A 31 4.72 20.03 -16.19
CA ASP A 31 4.49 19.05 -17.27
C ASP A 31 3.71 17.77 -16.89
N MET A 32 2.75 17.85 -15.95
CA MET A 32 1.78 16.77 -15.68
C MET A 32 0.75 16.53 -16.82
N SER A 33 1.02 17.01 -18.04
CA SER A 33 0.19 16.74 -19.23
C SER A 33 0.74 15.60 -20.11
N LYS A 34 1.84 14.95 -19.70
CA LYS A 34 2.41 13.80 -20.40
C LYS A 34 1.70 12.49 -20.02
N SER A 35 1.08 11.87 -21.02
CA SER A 35 0.58 10.48 -21.09
C SER A 35 0.55 9.68 -19.78
N ASN A 36 -0.66 9.44 -19.25
CA ASN A 36 -0.94 8.58 -18.08
C ASN A 36 -0.24 7.20 -18.11
N SER A 37 0.15 6.68 -19.28
CA SER A 37 0.80 5.36 -19.38
C SER A 37 2.23 5.32 -18.85
N THR A 38 3.01 6.40 -19.02
CA THR A 38 4.44 6.45 -18.66
C THR A 38 4.65 6.75 -17.17
N LEU A 39 3.71 7.48 -16.54
CA LEU A 39 3.77 7.80 -15.11
C LEU A 39 3.38 6.59 -14.24
N LYS A 40 2.45 5.74 -14.72
CA LYS A 40 2.07 4.46 -14.09
C LYS A 40 3.22 3.46 -13.97
N GLU A 41 4.19 3.51 -14.87
CA GLU A 41 5.36 2.62 -14.85
C GLU A 41 6.44 3.10 -13.86
N SER A 42 6.31 4.31 -13.34
CA SER A 42 7.34 4.96 -12.52
C SER A 42 6.94 5.16 -11.05
N TYR A 43 5.65 5.10 -10.73
CA TYR A 43 5.12 5.44 -9.42
C TYR A 43 3.99 4.50 -8.99
N ASN A 44 3.94 4.25 -7.69
CA ASN A 44 2.84 3.52 -7.07
C ASN A 44 1.51 4.30 -7.22
N LEU A 45 0.40 3.59 -7.36
CA LEU A 45 -0.91 4.20 -7.68
C LEU A 45 -1.36 5.21 -6.62
N GLY A 46 -1.13 4.92 -5.33
CA GLY A 46 -1.45 5.85 -4.25
C GLY A 46 -0.71 7.18 -4.35
N LEU A 47 0.56 7.15 -4.78
CA LEU A 47 1.34 8.38 -4.98
C LEU A 47 0.84 9.18 -6.18
N LEU A 48 0.48 8.49 -7.28
CA LEU A 48 -0.13 9.15 -8.43
C LEU A 48 -1.48 9.77 -8.07
N GLU A 49 -2.30 9.07 -7.29
CA GLU A 49 -3.57 9.59 -6.80
C GLU A 49 -3.35 10.84 -5.93
N TYR A 50 -2.39 10.79 -5.01
CA TYR A 50 -1.98 11.94 -4.21
C TYR A 50 -1.57 13.14 -5.09
N TYR A 51 -0.63 12.97 -6.03
CA TYR A 51 -0.18 14.07 -6.90
C TYR A 51 -1.28 14.63 -7.81
N ASN A 52 -2.27 13.82 -8.16
CA ASN A 52 -3.42 14.27 -8.96
C ASN A 52 -4.51 14.95 -8.13
N ASN A 53 -4.34 15.05 -6.82
CA ASN A 53 -5.26 15.70 -5.92
C ASN A 53 -4.58 16.92 -5.29
N ASP A 54 -5.26 18.06 -5.30
CA ASP A 54 -4.82 19.27 -4.58
C ASP A 54 -5.11 19.14 -3.06
N LEU A 55 -4.54 18.12 -2.41
CA LEU A 55 -4.70 17.84 -0.98
C LEU A 55 -3.33 17.68 -0.31
N SER A 56 -3.24 18.06 0.95
CA SER A 56 -2.11 17.67 1.81
C SER A 56 -2.18 16.17 2.13
N MET A 57 -1.05 15.59 2.53
CA MET A 57 -0.98 14.18 2.96
C MET A 57 -1.95 13.86 4.11
N VAL A 58 -2.18 14.82 5.01
CA VAL A 58 -3.11 14.68 6.13
C VAL A 58 -4.54 14.65 5.61
N GLU A 59 -4.93 15.64 4.79
CA GLU A 59 -6.27 15.68 4.17
C GLU A 59 -6.54 14.44 3.32
N PHE A 60 -5.50 13.84 2.73
CA PHE A 60 -5.63 12.59 1.99
C PHE A 60 -5.95 11.40 2.92
N GLY A 61 -5.28 11.32 4.07
CA GLY A 61 -5.60 10.32 5.09
C GLY A 61 -7.02 10.50 5.66
N GLU A 62 -7.46 11.73 5.86
CA GLU A 62 -8.85 12.04 6.26
C GLU A 62 -9.86 11.60 5.19
N LEU A 63 -9.59 11.93 3.92
CA LEU A 63 -10.42 11.54 2.78
C LEU A 63 -10.61 10.02 2.70
N HIS A 64 -9.52 9.29 2.89
CA HIS A 64 -9.49 7.84 2.94
C HIS A 64 -10.39 7.29 4.06
N ASN A 65 -10.25 7.81 5.28
CA ASN A 65 -11.09 7.44 6.43
C ASN A 65 -12.57 7.76 6.22
N ILE A 66 -12.90 8.86 5.54
CA ILE A 66 -14.29 9.15 5.14
C ILE A 66 -14.83 8.01 4.26
N GLY A 67 -14.00 7.53 3.33
CA GLY A 67 -14.36 6.41 2.46
C GLY A 67 -14.63 5.12 3.24
N LEU A 68 -13.71 4.78 4.13
CA LEU A 68 -13.79 3.60 4.99
C LEU A 68 -15.01 3.64 5.93
N ASN A 69 -15.23 4.76 6.61
CA ASN A 69 -16.39 4.96 7.49
C ASN A 69 -17.72 4.90 6.72
N ASN A 70 -17.73 5.43 5.50
CA ASN A 70 -18.91 5.40 4.67
C ASN A 70 -19.30 3.97 4.28
N PHE A 71 -18.33 3.16 3.85
CA PHE A 71 -18.60 1.78 3.49
C PHE A 71 -19.05 0.98 4.71
N GLN A 72 -18.34 1.09 5.83
CA GLN A 72 -18.72 0.45 7.09
C GLN A 72 -20.16 0.81 7.54
N SER A 73 -20.55 2.09 7.45
CA SER A 73 -21.86 2.55 7.90
C SER A 73 -23.01 2.03 7.03
N ASN A 74 -22.79 1.89 5.72
CA ASN A 74 -23.83 1.48 4.77
C ASN A 74 -23.87 -0.02 4.52
N GLN A 75 -22.74 -0.70 4.70
CA GLN A 75 -22.54 -2.12 4.40
C GLN A 75 -21.87 -2.86 5.56
N PRO A 76 -22.37 -2.75 6.81
CA PRO A 76 -21.69 -3.25 8.01
C PRO A 76 -21.56 -4.78 8.10
N ASN A 77 -22.32 -5.52 7.28
CA ASN A 77 -22.30 -6.99 7.24
C ASN A 77 -21.99 -7.49 5.82
N TYR A 78 -21.28 -6.69 5.01
CA TYR A 78 -20.92 -7.10 3.67
C TYR A 78 -19.98 -8.30 3.73
N LEU A 79 -20.41 -9.39 3.10
CA LEU A 79 -19.61 -10.58 2.88
C LEU A 79 -19.07 -10.48 1.47
N TYR A 80 -17.75 -10.35 1.30
CA TYR A 80 -17.21 -10.29 -0.06
C TYR A 80 -17.14 -11.70 -0.66
N SER A 81 -17.52 -11.82 -1.94
CA SER A 81 -17.24 -13.02 -2.72
C SER A 81 -15.84 -12.98 -3.34
N ASP A 82 -15.39 -11.78 -3.66
CA ASP A 82 -14.14 -11.51 -4.37
C ASP A 82 -13.76 -10.02 -4.24
N PHE A 83 -12.47 -9.73 -4.38
CA PHE A 83 -11.95 -8.37 -4.17
C PHE A 83 -12.47 -7.36 -5.20
N ASN A 84 -12.66 -7.77 -6.45
CA ASN A 84 -13.19 -6.87 -7.49
C ASN A 84 -14.64 -6.47 -7.21
N SER A 85 -15.47 -7.41 -6.75
CA SER A 85 -16.83 -7.15 -6.30
C SER A 85 -16.86 -6.25 -5.07
N LEU A 86 -15.96 -6.48 -4.09
CA LEU A 86 -15.81 -5.60 -2.93
C LEU A 86 -15.50 -4.17 -3.35
N ILE A 87 -14.50 -3.96 -4.21
CA ILE A 87 -14.12 -2.62 -4.68
C ILE A 87 -15.25 -1.99 -5.51
N SER A 88 -15.96 -2.79 -6.31
CA SER A 88 -17.14 -2.32 -7.06
C SER A 88 -18.24 -1.84 -6.13
N GLU A 89 -18.49 -2.54 -5.03
CA GLU A 89 -19.50 -2.16 -4.03
C GLU A 89 -19.08 -0.92 -3.25
N ILE A 90 -17.82 -0.85 -2.79
CA ILE A 90 -17.24 0.35 -2.16
C ILE A 90 -17.40 1.55 -3.09
N SER A 91 -17.06 1.38 -4.37
CA SER A 91 -17.19 2.40 -5.40
C SER A 91 -18.64 2.87 -5.55
N LEU A 92 -19.58 1.94 -5.61
CA LEU A 92 -21.00 2.23 -5.77
C LEU A 92 -21.58 2.98 -4.56
N GLU A 93 -21.29 2.54 -3.35
CA GLU A 93 -21.78 3.20 -2.13
C GLU A 93 -21.12 4.56 -1.92
N LEU A 94 -19.81 4.71 -2.19
CA LEU A 94 -19.14 6.01 -2.11
C LEU A 94 -19.67 7.00 -3.13
N ASN A 95 -19.88 6.57 -4.38
CA ASN A 95 -20.43 7.46 -5.40
C ASN A 95 -21.85 7.94 -5.04
N LYS A 96 -22.65 7.04 -4.46
CA LYS A 96 -24.03 7.31 -4.06
C LYS A 96 -24.13 8.27 -2.88
N THR A 97 -23.25 8.16 -1.90
CA THR A 97 -23.37 8.86 -0.62
C THR A 97 -22.39 10.02 -0.45
N ASN A 98 -21.19 9.92 -1.02
CA ASN A 98 -20.12 10.91 -0.98
C ASN A 98 -19.45 11.08 -2.36
N PRO A 99 -20.17 11.57 -3.38
CA PRO A 99 -19.67 11.64 -4.76
C PRO A 99 -18.40 12.47 -4.94
N ASN A 100 -18.19 13.49 -4.09
CA ASN A 100 -16.96 14.29 -4.10
C ASN A 100 -15.75 13.49 -3.59
N THR A 101 -15.94 12.69 -2.54
CA THR A 101 -14.92 11.79 -2.01
C THR A 101 -14.61 10.69 -3.01
N PHE A 102 -15.66 10.08 -3.56
CA PHE A 102 -15.54 9.11 -4.65
C PHE A 102 -14.69 9.68 -5.78
N LYS A 103 -15.04 10.83 -6.35
CA LYS A 103 -14.28 11.44 -7.47
C LYS A 103 -12.77 11.60 -7.17
N ARG A 104 -12.40 11.84 -5.90
CA ARG A 104 -11.00 12.01 -5.48
C ARG A 104 -10.27 10.66 -5.30
N LEU A 105 -10.96 9.61 -4.87
CA LEU A 105 -10.43 8.26 -4.61
C LEU A 105 -10.42 7.31 -5.83
N VAL A 106 -11.03 7.74 -6.95
CA VAL A 106 -11.40 6.91 -8.13
C VAL A 106 -10.46 7.16 -9.31
N ASN A 107 -9.38 7.91 -9.11
CA ASN A 107 -8.56 8.39 -10.21
C ASN A 107 -7.58 7.33 -10.77
N THR A 108 -7.54 6.13 -10.20
CA THR A 108 -6.72 5.02 -10.71
C THR A 108 -7.44 3.67 -10.56
N TYR A 109 -7.67 2.98 -11.68
CA TYR A 109 -8.29 1.64 -11.69
C TYR A 109 -7.47 0.68 -12.53
N GLU A 110 -6.46 0.07 -11.92
CA GLU A 110 -6.01 -1.26 -12.32
C GLU A 110 -5.88 -2.06 -11.02
N ILE A 111 -6.87 -2.91 -10.77
CA ILE A 111 -6.90 -3.83 -9.64
C ILE A 111 -6.48 -5.19 -10.18
N ASP A 112 -5.49 -5.79 -9.55
CA ASP A 112 -4.89 -7.05 -9.98
C ASP A 112 -5.72 -8.23 -9.46
N ASP A 113 -6.11 -9.16 -10.34
CA ASP A 113 -6.91 -10.36 -10.06
C ASP A 113 -6.22 -11.38 -9.11
N THR A 114 -4.98 -11.13 -8.68
CA THR A 114 -4.21 -12.03 -7.79
C THR A 114 -4.80 -12.22 -6.38
N LEU A 115 -5.76 -11.38 -5.95
CA LEU A 115 -6.42 -11.47 -4.65
C LEU A 115 -7.40 -12.66 -4.53
N LEU A 116 -7.74 -13.32 -5.63
CA LEU A 116 -8.94 -14.15 -5.74
C LEU A 116 -8.79 -15.63 -5.32
N ASN A 117 -7.58 -16.19 -5.25
CA ASN A 117 -7.45 -17.64 -5.45
C ASN A 117 -6.51 -18.39 -4.51
N ASN A 118 -6.05 -17.82 -3.39
CA ASN A 118 -5.04 -18.49 -2.60
C ASN A 118 -5.34 -18.53 -1.09
N ASN A 119 -5.10 -19.71 -0.47
CA ASN A 119 -4.84 -19.87 0.97
C ASN A 119 -3.49 -19.22 1.36
N ILE A 120 -3.28 -17.97 0.93
CA ILE A 120 -2.10 -17.18 1.21
C ILE A 120 -2.39 -16.42 2.51
N THR A 121 -1.45 -16.47 3.45
CA THR A 121 -1.53 -15.57 4.62
C THR A 121 -1.37 -14.14 4.14
N PHE A 122 -2.07 -13.21 4.77
CA PHE A 122 -1.97 -11.79 4.46
C PHE A 122 -0.50 -11.29 4.43
N GLU A 123 0.36 -11.80 5.31
CA GLU A 123 1.83 -11.60 5.27
C GLU A 123 2.45 -12.01 3.93
N THR A 124 2.19 -13.24 3.48
CA THR A 124 2.72 -13.77 2.22
C THR A 124 2.20 -12.98 1.03
N PHE A 125 0.94 -12.51 1.08
CA PHE A 125 0.39 -11.66 0.03
C PHE A 125 1.05 -10.28 0.02
N ILE A 126 1.15 -9.59 1.16
CA ILE A 126 1.84 -8.30 1.21
C ILE A 126 3.27 -8.45 0.70
N LEU A 127 4.03 -9.46 1.17
CA LEU A 127 5.41 -9.65 0.72
C LEU A 127 5.51 -9.89 -0.80
N ASP A 128 4.57 -10.61 -1.40
CA ASP A 128 4.50 -10.77 -2.86
C ASP A 128 4.25 -9.43 -3.57
N GLN A 129 3.32 -8.63 -3.06
CA GLN A 129 2.96 -7.34 -3.64
C GLN A 129 4.01 -6.25 -3.34
N VAL A 130 4.72 -6.31 -2.22
CA VAL A 130 5.82 -5.37 -1.88
C VAL A 130 6.87 -5.40 -2.97
N ASN A 131 7.16 -6.57 -3.56
CA ASN A 131 8.10 -6.66 -4.67
C ASN A 131 7.69 -5.86 -5.91
N LYS A 132 6.39 -5.52 -6.04
CA LYS A 132 5.86 -4.67 -7.12
C LYS A 132 6.06 -3.17 -6.86
N LEU A 133 6.36 -2.75 -5.63
CA LEU A 133 6.67 -1.34 -5.36
C LEU A 133 7.94 -0.92 -6.10
N HIS A 134 7.92 0.26 -6.70
CA HIS A 134 9.02 0.75 -7.55
C HIS A 134 10.31 1.06 -6.76
N SER A 135 10.19 1.70 -5.59
CA SER A 135 11.34 2.09 -4.77
C SER A 135 11.90 0.92 -3.96
N ILE A 136 13.21 0.69 -4.06
CA ILE A 136 13.90 -0.30 -3.22
C ILE A 136 13.90 0.10 -1.74
N ASN A 137 14.03 1.38 -1.42
CA ASN A 137 14.03 1.86 -0.04
C ASN A 137 12.66 1.70 0.61
N VAL A 138 11.58 2.00 -0.12
CA VAL A 138 10.22 1.79 0.37
C VAL A 138 9.93 0.30 0.51
N ARG A 139 10.36 -0.54 -0.45
CA ARG A 139 10.26 -2.01 -0.31
C ARG A 139 10.94 -2.54 0.94
N GLU A 140 12.17 -2.10 1.22
CA GLU A 140 12.92 -2.50 2.41
C GLU A 140 12.15 -2.11 3.68
N LEU A 141 11.67 -0.87 3.76
CA LEU A 141 10.88 -0.40 4.91
C LEU A 141 9.62 -1.24 5.13
N ILE A 142 8.79 -1.42 4.09
CA ILE A 142 7.53 -2.15 4.24
C ILE A 142 7.80 -3.63 4.56
N THR A 143 8.81 -4.25 3.95
CA THR A 143 9.22 -5.62 4.29
C THR A 143 9.60 -5.74 5.76
N GLU A 144 10.37 -4.79 6.27
CA GLU A 144 10.80 -4.77 7.67
C GLU A 144 9.61 -4.59 8.63
N ILE A 145 8.64 -3.75 8.29
CA ILE A 145 7.40 -3.58 9.06
C ILE A 145 6.60 -4.89 9.10
N VAL A 146 6.41 -5.53 7.94
CA VAL A 146 5.60 -6.75 7.79
C VAL A 146 6.26 -7.93 8.52
N VAL A 147 7.54 -8.23 8.22
CA VAL A 147 8.25 -9.38 8.79
C VAL A 147 8.37 -9.28 10.31
N ASN A 148 8.56 -8.07 10.84
CA ASN A 148 8.66 -7.86 12.29
C ASN A 148 7.30 -7.61 12.96
N LYS A 149 6.20 -7.61 12.20
CA LYS A 149 4.83 -7.48 12.73
C LYS A 149 4.67 -6.22 13.58
N LEU A 150 5.26 -5.12 13.13
CA LEU A 150 5.30 -3.89 13.91
C LEU A 150 3.89 -3.31 14.06
N ASN A 151 3.57 -2.81 15.26
CA ASN A 151 2.39 -1.96 15.43
C ASN A 151 2.63 -0.58 14.80
N PHE A 152 1.58 0.24 14.71
CA PHE A 152 1.67 1.56 14.09
C PHE A 152 2.77 2.47 14.68
N ASN A 153 2.95 2.47 16.01
CA ASN A 153 3.95 3.32 16.65
C ASN A 153 5.37 2.90 16.26
N ASP A 154 5.66 1.60 16.32
CA ASP A 154 6.98 1.07 15.97
C ASP A 154 7.26 1.23 14.47
N ALA A 155 6.26 1.00 13.62
CA ALA A 155 6.35 1.26 12.18
C ALA A 155 6.61 2.74 11.87
N SER A 156 5.95 3.66 12.59
CA SER A 156 6.16 5.11 12.44
C SER A 156 7.55 5.53 12.87
N ILE A 157 8.09 4.95 13.95
CA ILE A 157 9.47 5.20 14.38
C ILE A 157 10.43 4.75 13.29
N LEU A 158 10.30 3.52 12.81
CA LEU A 158 11.15 2.96 11.76
C LEU A 158 11.11 3.79 10.47
N ALA A 159 9.92 4.20 10.04
CA ALA A 159 9.75 5.04 8.86
C ALA A 159 10.45 6.40 9.01
N ASN A 160 10.35 7.04 10.18
CA ASN A 160 11.10 8.26 10.49
C ASN A 160 12.62 8.04 10.51
N GLU A 161 13.10 6.86 10.91
CA GLU A 161 14.50 6.52 10.80
C GLU A 161 14.96 6.45 9.33
N TYR A 162 14.15 5.86 8.44
CA TYR A 162 14.45 5.83 7.01
C TYR A 162 14.51 7.25 6.43
N LEU A 163 13.55 8.11 6.77
CA LEU A 163 13.49 9.50 6.32
C LEU A 163 14.71 10.33 6.76
N THR A 164 15.30 10.02 7.91
CA THR A 164 16.42 10.80 8.49
C THR A 164 17.79 10.22 8.17
N LYS A 165 17.92 8.90 8.06
CA LYS A 165 19.22 8.21 7.95
C LYS A 165 19.57 7.84 6.51
N ARG A 166 18.62 7.79 5.58
CA ARG A 166 18.85 7.40 4.19
C ARG A 166 18.84 8.60 3.24
N ASN A 167 19.60 8.47 2.16
CA ASN A 167 19.55 9.40 1.05
C ASN A 167 18.40 9.02 0.11
N LEU A 168 17.21 9.55 0.38
CA LEU A 168 15.98 9.23 -0.34
C LEU A 168 15.70 10.27 -1.43
N LYS A 169 15.10 9.81 -2.54
CA LYS A 169 14.50 10.70 -3.54
C LYS A 169 13.20 11.30 -3.00
N GLN A 170 12.77 12.44 -3.55
CA GLN A 170 11.53 13.09 -3.12
C GLN A 170 10.31 12.17 -3.23
N SER A 171 10.20 11.39 -4.30
CA SER A 171 9.11 10.43 -4.47
C SER A 171 9.09 9.34 -3.39
N GLU A 172 10.25 8.91 -2.91
CA GLU A 172 10.35 7.92 -1.82
C GLU A 172 9.95 8.54 -0.48
N ILE A 173 10.36 9.80 -0.25
CA ILE A 173 9.92 10.58 0.92
C ILE A 173 8.40 10.73 0.92
N ASP A 174 7.81 11.06 -0.24
CA ASP A 174 6.37 11.23 -0.38
C ASP A 174 5.63 9.90 -0.18
N GLU A 175 6.13 8.78 -0.73
CA GLU A 175 5.56 7.44 -0.50
C GLU A 175 5.58 7.03 0.98
N ILE A 176 6.70 7.27 1.68
CA ILE A 176 6.81 6.96 3.11
C ILE A 176 5.86 7.84 3.93
N ASN A 177 5.81 9.15 3.64
CA ASN A 177 4.91 10.06 4.35
C ASN A 177 3.44 9.73 4.09
N LEU A 178 3.10 9.36 2.85
CA LEU A 178 1.77 8.93 2.47
C LEU A 178 1.37 7.64 3.21
N PHE A 179 2.27 6.66 3.25
CA PHE A 179 2.11 5.44 4.03
C PHE A 179 1.83 5.74 5.50
N ILE A 180 2.67 6.54 6.17
CA ILE A 180 2.50 6.89 7.59
C ILE A 180 1.18 7.64 7.81
N SER A 181 0.83 8.57 6.91
CA SER A 181 -0.41 9.36 7.03
C SER A 181 -1.64 8.46 6.97
N VAL A 182 -1.74 7.62 5.94
CA VAL A 182 -2.86 6.68 5.79
C VAL A 182 -2.88 5.67 6.94
N ALA A 183 -1.73 5.12 7.30
CA ALA A 183 -1.58 4.20 8.44
C ALA A 183 -2.09 4.83 9.75
N GLY A 184 -1.76 6.10 10.01
CA GLY A 184 -2.16 6.79 11.24
C GLY A 184 -3.66 7.02 11.32
N HIS A 185 -4.26 7.50 10.22
CA HIS A 185 -5.71 7.70 10.14
C HIS A 185 -6.45 6.35 10.25
N SER A 186 -5.97 5.32 9.53
CA SER A 186 -6.54 3.99 9.59
C SER A 186 -6.47 3.40 11.00
N ASN A 187 -5.32 3.51 11.67
CA ASN A 187 -5.15 3.06 13.05
C ASN A 187 -6.11 3.76 14.02
N GLU A 188 -6.37 5.06 13.86
CA GLU A 188 -7.37 5.78 14.66
C GLU A 188 -8.78 5.23 14.42
N PHE A 189 -9.18 5.05 13.15
CA PHE A 189 -10.48 4.49 12.79
C PHE A 189 -10.68 3.11 13.40
N TRP A 190 -9.75 2.18 13.14
CA TRP A 190 -9.88 0.79 13.57
C TRP A 190 -9.76 0.64 15.09
N SER A 191 -8.96 1.48 15.75
CA SER A 191 -8.94 1.55 17.22
C SER A 191 -10.31 1.95 17.77
N SER A 192 -11.00 2.90 17.13
CA SER A 192 -12.36 3.29 17.52
C SER A 192 -13.36 2.17 17.25
N TYR A 193 -13.30 1.56 16.06
CA TYR A 193 -14.15 0.46 15.65
C TYR A 193 -14.03 -0.73 16.62
N TYR A 194 -12.84 -1.28 16.81
CA TYR A 194 -12.63 -2.40 17.72
C TYR A 194 -12.79 -2.01 19.19
N GLY A 195 -12.54 -0.77 19.58
CA GLY A 195 -12.82 -0.29 20.94
C GLY A 195 -14.32 -0.34 21.30
N ILE A 196 -15.20 -0.27 20.31
CA ILE A 196 -16.64 -0.40 20.46
C ILE A 196 -17.09 -1.87 20.40
N TYR A 197 -16.46 -2.70 19.54
CA TYR A 197 -16.90 -4.07 19.24
C TYR A 197 -16.14 -5.19 19.98
N ILE A 198 -14.92 -4.94 20.47
CA ILE A 198 -14.07 -5.92 21.17
C ILE A 198 -13.79 -5.41 22.58
N ASN A 199 -14.79 -5.51 23.45
CA ASN A 199 -14.62 -5.30 24.88
C ASN A 199 -13.91 -6.52 25.49
N GLY A 200 -12.59 -6.45 25.56
CA GLY A 200 -11.78 -7.30 26.45
C GLY A 200 -11.51 -8.73 25.98
N SER A 201 -10.21 -9.03 25.78
CA SER A 201 -9.62 -10.34 26.07
C SER A 201 -10.22 -11.58 25.41
N ASN A 202 -10.76 -11.49 24.19
CA ASN A 202 -11.08 -12.71 23.46
C ASN A 202 -9.80 -13.22 22.79
N ASN A 203 -9.27 -14.35 23.29
CA ASN A 203 -8.26 -15.23 22.68
C ASN A 203 -8.68 -15.77 21.27
N ARG A 204 -9.60 -15.09 20.58
CA ARG A 204 -10.11 -15.46 19.25
C ARG A 204 -9.13 -15.06 18.15
N TYR A 205 -8.35 -14.01 18.37
CA TYR A 205 -7.38 -13.52 17.40
C TYR A 205 -5.95 -13.78 17.89
N PRO A 206 -5.06 -14.36 17.06
CA PRO A 206 -3.68 -14.61 17.44
C PRO A 206 -2.83 -13.33 17.57
N CYS A 207 -3.36 -12.17 17.17
CA CYS A 207 -2.77 -10.82 17.19
C CYS A 207 -3.89 -9.79 17.34
N ASP A 208 -3.52 -8.53 17.59
CA ASP A 208 -4.46 -7.42 17.58
C ASP A 208 -4.90 -7.12 16.14
N PRO A 209 -6.19 -7.29 15.78
CA PRO A 209 -6.70 -7.01 14.44
C PRO A 209 -6.40 -5.59 13.97
N LYS A 210 -6.39 -4.62 14.87
CA LYS A 210 -6.12 -3.20 14.53
C LYS A 210 -4.72 -3.02 13.93
N ASP A 211 -3.74 -3.77 14.45
CA ASP A 211 -2.33 -3.70 14.03
C ASP A 211 -2.14 -4.30 12.64
N GLN A 212 -3.18 -4.94 12.10
CA GLN A 212 -3.15 -5.67 10.84
C GLN A 212 -3.87 -4.89 9.75
N VAL A 213 -5.06 -4.38 10.07
CA VAL A 213 -5.87 -3.61 9.14
C VAL A 213 -5.27 -2.25 8.82
N TYR A 214 -4.57 -1.56 9.74
CA TYR A 214 -3.89 -0.30 9.37
C TYR A 214 -2.78 -0.54 8.32
N LEU A 215 -2.05 -1.65 8.45
CA LEU A 215 -0.96 -1.98 7.53
C LEU A 215 -1.53 -2.38 6.17
N ALA A 216 -2.61 -3.16 6.19
CA ALA A 216 -3.39 -3.48 4.99
C ALA A 216 -3.82 -2.20 4.30
N ASP A 217 -4.33 -1.24 5.06
CA ASP A 217 -4.86 -0.02 4.51
C ASP A 217 -3.78 0.83 3.83
N ALA A 218 -2.71 1.13 4.56
CA ALA A 218 -1.61 1.95 4.05
C ALA A 218 -0.88 1.28 2.88
N PHE A 219 -0.70 -0.04 2.92
CA PHE A 219 -0.08 -0.78 1.83
C PHE A 219 -1.01 -0.88 0.60
N GLY A 220 -2.27 -1.21 0.82
CA GLY A 220 -3.28 -1.28 -0.24
C GLY A 220 -3.49 0.07 -0.91
N PHE A 221 -3.37 1.14 -0.12
CA PHE A 221 -3.36 2.51 -0.62
C PHE A 221 -2.19 2.75 -1.58
N LEU A 222 -0.95 2.44 -1.16
CA LEU A 222 0.21 2.62 -2.03
C LEU A 222 0.03 1.85 -3.35
N CYS A 223 -0.36 0.57 -3.27
CA CYS A 223 -0.42 -0.30 -4.44
C CYS A 223 -1.59 0.01 -5.39
N TRP A 224 -2.77 0.34 -4.85
CA TRP A 224 -4.02 0.38 -5.60
C TRP A 224 -4.85 1.66 -5.39
N GLY A 225 -4.27 2.70 -4.77
CA GLY A 225 -4.94 3.96 -4.52
C GLY A 225 -5.96 3.91 -3.39
N GLY A 226 -6.75 4.97 -3.26
CA GLY A 226 -7.67 5.15 -2.13
C GLY A 226 -8.70 4.03 -1.96
N LEU A 227 -9.35 3.63 -3.07
CA LEU A 227 -10.27 2.49 -3.04
C LEU A 227 -9.56 1.17 -2.70
N GLY A 228 -8.34 1.01 -3.20
CA GLY A 228 -7.49 -0.13 -2.92
C GLY A 228 -7.21 -0.33 -1.43
N GLY A 229 -6.85 0.75 -0.72
CA GLY A 229 -6.67 0.72 0.73
C GLY A 229 -7.95 0.30 1.47
N ILE A 230 -9.09 0.92 1.12
CA ILE A 230 -10.38 0.63 1.76
C ILE A 230 -10.76 -0.84 1.56
N GLY A 231 -10.68 -1.34 0.32
CA GLY A 231 -11.02 -2.74 0.04
C GLY A 231 -10.05 -3.71 0.69
N TYR A 232 -8.76 -3.37 0.76
CA TYR A 232 -7.76 -4.28 1.29
C TYR A 232 -7.78 -4.37 2.82
N SER A 233 -8.03 -3.26 3.52
CA SER A 233 -8.29 -3.29 4.96
C SER A 233 -9.57 -4.05 5.31
N TRP A 234 -10.64 -3.87 4.54
CA TRP A 234 -11.88 -4.64 4.72
C TRP A 234 -11.71 -6.14 4.45
N PHE A 235 -10.92 -6.48 3.43
CA PHE A 235 -10.57 -7.87 3.12
C PHE A 235 -9.90 -8.56 4.31
N VAL A 236 -8.97 -7.88 4.96
CA VAL A 236 -8.23 -8.38 6.13
C VAL A 236 -9.12 -8.50 7.36
N ASP A 237 -9.96 -7.50 7.63
CA ASP A 237 -10.92 -7.53 8.74
C ASP A 237 -11.83 -8.78 8.64
N GLU A 238 -12.44 -9.02 7.46
CA GLU A 238 -13.30 -10.19 7.27
C GLU A 238 -12.52 -11.51 7.41
N ALA A 239 -11.33 -11.59 6.82
CA ALA A 239 -10.49 -12.79 6.86
C ALA A 239 -10.12 -13.16 8.31
N GLN A 240 -9.94 -12.17 9.18
CA GLN A 240 -9.68 -12.37 10.60
C GLN A 240 -10.95 -12.78 11.36
N ASP A 241 -12.10 -12.14 11.14
CA ASP A 241 -13.32 -12.43 11.90
C ASP A 241 -13.93 -13.81 11.56
N GLN A 242 -13.95 -14.19 10.28
CA GLN A 242 -14.62 -15.43 9.87
C GLN A 242 -13.76 -16.70 10.00
N ASN A 243 -12.44 -16.59 9.81
CA ASN A 243 -11.57 -17.76 9.73
C ASN A 243 -10.62 -17.94 10.93
N GLY A 244 -10.75 -17.09 11.96
CA GLY A 244 -9.78 -17.07 13.08
C GLY A 244 -8.35 -16.80 12.60
N GLY A 245 -8.25 -15.97 11.55
CA GLY A 245 -7.09 -15.84 10.66
C GLY A 245 -5.75 -15.61 11.38
N GLY A 246 -4.67 -15.98 10.70
CA GLY A 246 -3.31 -15.76 11.18
C GLY A 246 -2.93 -14.28 11.24
N CYS A 247 -1.85 -14.01 11.97
CA CYS A 247 -1.23 -12.69 12.04
C CYS A 247 -0.26 -12.47 10.90
N LEU A 248 -0.17 -11.23 10.39
CA LEU A 248 1.08 -10.68 9.85
C LEU A 248 2.21 -11.05 10.76
#